data_AF-A0A1V8M160-F1
#
_entry.id   AF-A0A1V8M160-F1
#
_cell.length_a   1.000
_cell.length_b   1.000
_cell.length_c   1.000
_cell.angle_alpha   90.00
_cell.angle_beta   90.00
_cell.angle_gamma   90.00
#
_symmetry.space_group_name_H-M   'P 1'
#
loop_
_entity.id
_entity.type
_entity.pdbx_description
1 polymer ?
#
loop_
_entity_poly.entity_id
_entity_poly.type
_entity_poly.pdbx_seq_one_letter_code
_entity_poly.pdbx_strand_id
1 'polypeptide(L)' 'MKKEQANKPRIHDPLHGITLEKIVTSLVEQYGWEELGRLIKIKCFTSDPSITSSLKFLRKTPWARQKVETLFLRNQ' A
#
# COMPACT_ATOMS: atom_id res chain seq x y z
N MET A 1 6.23 -22.58 18.11
CA MET A 1 6.53 -21.14 18.36
C MET A 1 6.20 -20.34 17.10
N LYS A 2 5.91 -19.05 17.26
CA LYS A 2 5.05 -18.21 16.41
C LYS A 2 5.51 -18.06 14.95
N LYS A 3 4.53 -18.28 14.06
CA LYS A 3 4.32 -17.76 12.69
C LYS A 3 5.44 -17.98 11.66
N GLU A 4 5.30 -19.09 10.94
CA GLU A 4 5.73 -19.30 9.56
C GLU A 4 5.37 -18.09 8.68
N GLN A 5 6.35 -17.26 8.28
CA GLN A 5 6.20 -16.30 7.18
C GLN A 5 6.81 -16.91 5.93
N ALA A 6 5.96 -17.62 5.17
CA ALA A 6 6.31 -18.27 3.92
C ALA A 6 6.44 -17.24 2.77
N ASN A 7 7.67 -17.08 2.30
CA ASN A 7 8.12 -17.00 0.90
C ASN A 7 7.30 -16.16 -0.12
N LYS A 8 7.88 -15.05 -0.62
CA LYS A 8 7.68 -14.58 -2.01
C LYS A 8 8.99 -14.08 -2.65
N PRO A 9 9.22 -14.38 -3.95
CA PRO A 9 10.53 -14.42 -4.58
C PRO A 9 11.13 -13.04 -4.82
N ARG A 10 12.45 -12.94 -4.63
CA ARG A 10 13.28 -11.82 -5.08
C ARG A 10 13.61 -12.02 -6.57
N ILE A 11 12.87 -11.42 -7.49
CA ILE A 11 13.29 -11.29 -8.90
C ILE A 11 12.87 -9.92 -9.45
N HIS A 12 13.88 -9.05 -9.56
CA HIS A 12 14.15 -8.01 -10.56
C HIS A 12 13.02 -7.03 -10.94
N ASP A 13 13.17 -5.76 -10.49
CA ASP A 13 13.35 -4.58 -11.34
C ASP A 13 13.12 -3.30 -10.50
N PRO A 14 14.18 -2.52 -10.18
CA PRO A 14 14.08 -1.51 -9.12
C PRO A 14 13.28 -0.24 -9.47
N LEU A 15 13.02 0.11 -10.74
CA LEU A 15 12.40 1.41 -11.07
C LEU A 15 11.54 1.48 -12.35
N HIS A 16 11.20 0.38 -13.03
CA HIS A 16 10.40 0.48 -14.26
C HIS A 16 8.91 0.18 -14.02
N GLY A 17 8.04 1.19 -14.17
CA GLY A 17 6.58 1.01 -14.17
C GLY A 17 5.93 0.93 -12.78
N ILE A 18 6.36 1.74 -11.81
CA ILE A 18 5.71 1.81 -10.50
C ILE A 18 4.28 2.33 -10.67
N THR A 19 3.32 1.42 -10.62
CA THR A 19 1.89 1.74 -10.65
C THR A 19 1.40 2.09 -9.24
N LEU A 20 0.23 2.74 -9.15
CA LEU A 20 -0.44 2.97 -7.87
C LEU A 20 -0.64 1.67 -7.06
N GLU A 21 -0.80 0.54 -7.76
CA GLU A 21 -0.86 -0.79 -7.15
C GLU A 21 0.45 -1.14 -6.45
N LYS A 22 1.57 -0.92 -7.12
CA LYS A 22 2.89 -1.19 -6.58
C LYS A 22 3.18 -0.30 -5.37
N ILE A 23 2.83 0.98 -5.45
CA ILE A 23 2.95 1.93 -4.33
C ILE A 23 2.21 1.42 -3.10
N VAL A 24 0.91 1.11 -3.24
CA VAL A 24 0.10 0.61 -2.12
C VAL A 24 0.66 -0.71 -1.61
N THR A 25 1.04 -1.63 -2.50
CA THR A 25 1.59 -2.93 -2.10
C THR A 25 2.87 -2.77 -1.29
N SER A 26 3.83 -1.95 -1.76
CA SER A 26 5.07 -1.70 -1.03
C SER A 26 4.83 -1.02 0.31
N LEU A 27 3.94 -0.02 0.38
CA LEU A 27 3.59 0.61 1.65
C LEU A 27 2.96 -0.37 2.63
N VAL A 28 2.07 -1.25 2.16
CA VAL A 28 1.44 -2.29 2.97
C VAL A 28 2.47 -3.33 3.43
N GLU A 29 3.43 -3.70 2.59
CA GLU A 29 4.50 -4.63 2.96
C GLU A 29 5.46 -4.03 4.01
N GLN A 30 5.70 -2.71 3.98
CA GLN A 30 6.57 -2.04 4.96
C GLN A 30 5.84 -1.70 6.27
N TYR A 31 4.61 -1.18 6.19
CA TYR A 31 3.87 -0.63 7.33
C TYR A 31 2.69 -1.48 7.79
N GLY A 32 2.10 -2.26 6.90
CA GLY A 32 0.81 -2.89 7.12
C GLY A 32 -0.37 -1.93 6.98
N TRP A 33 -1.56 -2.50 6.94
CA TRP A 33 -2.82 -1.77 6.74
C TRP A 33 -3.21 -0.89 7.93
N GLU A 34 -2.90 -1.32 9.15
CA GLU A 34 -3.24 -0.58 10.38
C GLU A 34 -2.51 0.77 10.42
N GLU A 35 -1.20 0.78 10.15
CA GLU A 35 -0.42 2.02 10.17
C GLU A 35 -0.75 2.91 8.98
N LEU A 36 -1.03 2.32 7.79
CA LEU A 36 -1.59 3.07 6.66
C LEU A 36 -2.93 3.73 6.99
N GLY A 37 -3.83 3.04 7.69
CA GLY A 37 -5.09 3.62 8.17
C GLY A 37 -4.89 4.72 9.22
N ARG A 38 -3.80 4.64 10.00
CA ARG A 38 -3.43 5.67 10.98
C ARG A 38 -2.88 6.93 10.31
N LEU A 39 -2.00 6.76 9.32
CA LEU A 39 -1.40 7.83 8.53
C LEU A 39 -2.42 8.48 7.58
N ILE A 40 -3.25 7.65 6.96
CA ILE A 40 -4.28 8.02 6.01
C ILE A 40 -5.59 7.50 6.57
N LYS A 41 -6.28 8.36 7.32
CA LYS A 41 -7.58 8.08 7.96
C LYS A 41 -8.70 7.85 6.94
N ILE A 42 -8.62 6.76 6.17
CA ILE A 42 -9.65 6.30 5.24
C ILE A 42 -10.17 4.95 5.69
N LYS A 43 -11.49 4.77 5.61
CA LYS A 43 -12.15 3.52 5.99
C LYS A 43 -11.68 2.32 5.15
N CYS A 44 -11.15 2.58 3.95
CA CYS A 44 -10.67 1.54 3.06
C CYS A 44 -9.56 0.67 3.68
N PHE A 45 -8.66 1.26 4.47
CA PHE A 45 -7.55 0.54 5.09
C PHE A 45 -7.93 -0.14 6.41
N THR A 46 -9.06 0.24 7.03
CA THR A 46 -9.49 -0.28 8.33
C THR A 46 -10.63 -1.29 8.23
N SER A 47 -11.54 -1.16 7.25
CA SER A 47 -12.71 -2.03 7.12
C SER A 47 -12.54 -3.15 6.12
N ASP A 48 -11.89 -2.89 4.97
CA ASP A 48 -11.73 -3.90 3.91
C ASP A 48 -10.32 -3.77 3.27
N PRO A 49 -9.26 -4.06 4.06
CA PRO A 49 -7.87 -3.84 3.66
C PRO A 49 -7.47 -4.81 2.54
N SER A 50 -7.70 -4.41 1.30
CA SER A 50 -7.26 -5.12 0.11
C SER A 50 -6.71 -4.17 -0.94
N ILE A 51 -5.73 -4.64 -1.71
CA ILE A 51 -5.08 -3.85 -2.78
C ILE A 51 -6.11 -3.38 -3.81
N THR A 52 -6.97 -4.29 -4.28
CA THR A 52 -8.02 -3.99 -5.27
C THR A 52 -9.09 -3.03 -4.75
N SER A 53 -9.54 -3.17 -3.49
CA SER A 53 -10.50 -2.23 -2.89
C SER A 53 -9.86 -0.85 -2.71
N SER A 54 -8.61 -0.82 -2.26
CA SER A 54 -7.81 0.40 -2.13
C SER A 54 -7.67 1.11 -3.48
N LEU A 55 -7.27 0.42 -4.53
CA LEU A 55 -7.16 1.02 -5.87
C LEU A 55 -8.49 1.56 -6.39
N LYS A 56 -9.60 0.82 -6.21
CA LYS A 56 -10.93 1.31 -6.57
C LYS A 56 -11.28 2.58 -5.79
N PHE A 57 -10.94 2.64 -4.49
CA PHE A 57 -11.17 3.80 -3.65
C PHE A 57 -10.29 5.01 -4.05
N LEU A 58 -8.99 4.80 -4.27
CA LEU A 58 -8.02 5.82 -4.70
C LEU A 58 -8.28 6.30 -6.13
N ARG A 59 -9.03 5.55 -6.95
CA ARG A 59 -9.56 6.02 -8.25
C ARG A 59 -10.75 6.97 -8.09
N LYS A 60 -11.61 6.74 -7.09
CA LYS A 60 -12.77 7.60 -6.79
C LYS A 60 -12.40 8.81 -5.91
N THR A 61 -11.29 8.73 -5.19
CA THR A 61 -10.89 9.71 -4.18
C THR A 61 -9.46 10.23 -4.46
N PRO A 62 -9.31 11.27 -5.31
CA PRO A 62 -8.00 11.75 -5.76
C PRO A 62 -7.09 12.23 -4.62
N TRP A 63 -7.64 12.94 -3.63
CA TRP A 63 -6.84 13.44 -2.50
C TRP A 63 -6.24 12.31 -1.65
N ALA A 64 -6.92 11.16 -1.57
CA ALA A 64 -6.43 9.99 -0.85
C ALA A 64 -5.26 9.33 -1.62
N ARG A 65 -5.38 9.28 -2.96
CA ARG A 65 -4.27 8.85 -3.84
C ARG A 65 -3.03 9.69 -3.62
N GLN A 66 -3.17 11.01 -3.68
CA GLN A 66 -2.04 11.91 -3.47
C GLN A 66 -1.37 11.72 -2.11
N LYS A 67 -2.15 11.45 -1.04
CA LYS A 67 -1.58 11.12 0.27
C LYS A 67 -0.77 9.83 0.27
N VAL A 68 -1.28 8.78 -0.38
CA VAL A 68 -0.57 7.50 -0.52
C VAL A 68 0.74 7.69 -1.31
N GLU A 69 0.68 8.39 -2.43
CA GLU A 69 1.86 8.70 -3.26
C GLU A 69 2.87 9.55 -2.49
N THR A 70 2.42 10.58 -1.77
CA THR A 70 3.29 11.43 -0.93
C THR A 70 3.95 10.62 0.18
N LEU A 71 3.21 9.70 0.80
CA LEU A 71 3.75 8.81 1.82
C LEU A 71 4.84 7.92 1.25
N PHE A 72 4.63 7.35 0.06
CA PHE A 72 5.61 6.54 -0.64
C PHE A 72 6.88 7.31 -0.97
N LEU A 73 6.75 8.54 -1.49
CA LEU A 73 7.89 9.41 -1.78
C LEU A 73 8.69 9.81 -0.53
N ARG A 74 8.04 9.94 0.63
CA ARG A 74 8.70 10.19 1.92
C ARG A 74 9.46 8.97 2.45
N ASN A 75 9.14 7.79 1.94
CA ASN A 75 9.64 6.51 2.40
C ASN A 75 10.71 5.90 1.50
N GLN A 76 11.16 6.64 0.51
CA GLN A 76 12.15 6.26 -0.49
C GLN A 76 13.43 7.06 -0.31
#